data_AF-A0A964NSE0-F1
#
_entry.id   AF-A0A964NSE0-F1
#
_cell.length_a   1.000
_cell.length_b   1.000
_cell.length_c   1.000
_cell.angle_alpha   90.00
_cell.angle_beta   90.00
_cell.angle_gamma   90.00
#
_symmetry.space_group_name_H-M   'P 1'
#
loop_
_entity.id
_entity.type
_entity.pdbx_description
1 polymer ?
#
loop_
_entity_poly.entity_id
_entity_poly.type
_entity_poly.pdbx_seq_one_letter_code
_entity_poly.pdbx_strand_id
1 'polypeptide(L)'
;MTFILALTAISVSPTVAVAFPFVVLAGVGEMVTTASGQALLQLSAPKAMRGRVASLMQFYPALISLGSVVVGIGADLMGARGITLATIGAALLAGAFMIVTAPQLSTLRASTLQSKAE
;
A
#
# COMPACT_ATOMS: atom_id res chain seq x y z
N MET A 1 4.79 -5.45 3.61
CA MET A 1 4.74 -5.69 5.08
C MET A 1 5.62 -4.71 5.86
N THR A 2 6.81 -4.33 5.38
CA THR A 2 7.72 -3.40 6.07
C THR A 2 7.07 -2.06 6.47
N PHE A 3 6.27 -1.48 5.58
CA PHE A 3 5.52 -0.25 5.86
C PHE A 3 4.56 -0.38 7.07
N ILE A 4 3.79 -1.46 7.12
CA ILE A 4 2.78 -1.70 8.17
C ILE A 4 3.46 -1.90 9.52
N LEU A 5 4.56 -2.66 9.56
CA LEU A 5 5.33 -2.86 10.79
C LEU A 5 5.91 -1.55 11.34
N ALA A 6 6.38 -0.67 10.45
CA ALA A 6 6.89 0.65 10.83
C ALA A 6 5.77 1.57 11.35
N LEU A 7 4.58 1.56 10.74
CA LEU A 7 3.42 2.32 11.23
C LEU A 7 2.92 1.84 12.61
N THR A 8 2.95 0.53 12.85
CA THR A 8 2.64 -0.03 14.17
C THR A 8 3.66 0.43 15.21
N ALA A 9 4.95 0.43 14.87
CA ALA A 9 6.01 0.92 15.77
C ALA A 9 5.88 2.41 16.08
N ILE A 10 5.52 3.25 15.09
CA ILE A 10 5.23 4.68 15.29
C ILE A 10 4.05 4.87 16.23
N SER A 11 2.98 4.10 16.04
CA SER A 11 1.76 4.19 16.84
C SER A 11 1.97 3.81 18.31
N VAL A 12 3.04 3.09 18.65
CA VAL A 12 3.38 2.69 20.03
C VAL A 12 4.48 3.59 20.63
N SER A 13 5.15 4.40 19.82
CA SER A 13 6.28 5.23 20.27
C SER A 13 5.85 6.29 21.29
N PRO A 14 6.49 6.36 22.47
CA PRO A 14 6.21 7.38 23.48
C PRO A 14 6.92 8.71 23.20
N THR A 15 7.91 8.76 22.31
CA THR A 15 8.73 9.96 22.04
C THR A 15 8.99 10.17 20.55
N VAL A 16 9.10 11.44 20.15
CA VAL A 16 9.35 11.86 18.75
C VAL A 16 10.70 11.33 18.24
N ALA A 17 11.72 11.29 19.10
CA ALA A 17 13.05 10.78 18.76
C ALA A 17 13.03 9.30 18.37
N VAL A 18 12.21 8.48 19.04
CA VAL A 18 12.06 7.05 18.72
C VAL A 18 11.18 6.87 17.48
N ALA A 19 10.19 7.73 17.24
CA ALA A 19 9.32 7.66 16.06
C ALA A 19 10.06 7.98 14.76
N PHE A 20 11.04 8.89 14.78
CA PHE A 20 11.76 9.37 13.61
C PHE A 20 12.37 8.26 12.72
N PRO A 21 13.18 7.30 13.24
CA PRO A 21 13.72 6.22 12.42
C PRO A 21 12.62 5.32 11.84
N PHE A 22 11.51 5.10 12.56
CA PHE A 22 10.40 4.31 12.04
C PHE A 22 9.64 5.04 10.93
N VAL A 23 9.51 6.36 10.99
CA VAL A 23 8.91 7.16 9.90
C VAL A 23 9.73 7.03 8.62
N VAL A 24 11.05 7.09 8.72
CA VAL A 24 11.94 6.90 7.56
C VAL A 24 11.77 5.49 6.97
N LEU A 25 11.75 4.45 7.82
CA LEU A 25 11.52 3.07 7.37
C LEU A 25 10.14 2.87 6.75
N ALA A 26 9.11 3.53 7.30
CA ALA A 26 7.78 3.54 6.72
C ALA A 26 7.81 4.15 5.31
N GLY A 27 8.38 5.35 5.15
CA GLY A 27 8.46 6.03 3.85
C GLY A 27 9.19 5.20 2.80
N VAL A 28 10.33 4.61 3.14
CA VAL A 28 11.07 3.72 2.22
C VAL A 28 10.23 2.49 1.85
N GLY A 29 9.59 1.86 2.83
CA GLY A 29 8.75 0.69 2.61
C GLY A 29 7.54 0.99 1.71
N GLU A 30 6.92 2.16 1.89
CA GLU A 30 5.82 2.64 1.05
C GLU A 30 6.30 2.88 -0.39
N MET A 31 7.40 3.62 -0.57
CA MET A 31 7.95 3.91 -1.90
C MET A 31 8.28 2.63 -2.68
N VAL A 32 8.94 1.66 -2.05
CA VAL A 32 9.27 0.38 -2.70
C VAL A 32 8.01 -0.37 -3.09
N THR A 33 7.00 -0.41 -2.23
CA THR A 33 5.74 -1.12 -2.50
C THR A 33 4.97 -0.45 -3.65
N THR A 34 4.88 0.88 -3.64
CA THR A 34 4.19 1.66 -4.67
C THR A 34 4.89 1.56 -6.02
N ALA A 35 6.22 1.73 -6.06
CA ALA A 35 7.00 1.62 -7.29
C ALA A 35 6.92 0.21 -7.88
N SER A 36 7.01 -0.83 -7.04
CA SER A 36 6.89 -2.23 -7.48
C SER A 36 5.50 -2.53 -8.03
N GLY A 37 4.44 -2.06 -7.36
CA GLY A 37 3.06 -2.23 -7.82
C GLY A 37 2.81 -1.55 -9.16
N GLN A 38 3.33 -0.31 -9.32
CA GLN A 38 3.25 0.41 -10.58
C GLN A 38 3.97 -0.33 -11.72
N ALA A 39 5.19 -0.80 -11.48
CA ALA A 39 5.96 -1.56 -12.45
C ALA A 39 5.28 -2.88 -12.85
N LEU A 40 4.79 -3.65 -11.87
CA LEU A 40 4.08 -4.91 -12.13
C LEU A 40 2.82 -4.71 -12.98
N LEU A 41 2.05 -3.65 -12.72
CA LEU A 41 0.87 -3.31 -13.50
C LEU A 41 1.22 -2.93 -14.94
N GLN A 42 2.27 -2.14 -15.14
CA GLN A 42 2.72 -1.75 -16.48
C GLN A 42 3.28 -2.94 -17.28
N LEU A 43 4.01 -3.85 -16.62
CA LEU A 43 4.54 -5.06 -17.24
C LEU A 43 3.45 -6.09 -17.55
N SER A 44 2.40 -6.16 -16.74
CA SER A 44 1.27 -7.08 -16.95
C SER A 44 0.26 -6.58 -17.99
N ALA A 45 0.34 -5.30 -18.40
CA ALA A 45 -0.61 -4.69 -19.32
C ALA A 45 -0.33 -5.07 -20.79
N PRO A 46 -1.33 -5.63 -21.53
CA PRO A 46 -1.21 -5.89 -22.96
C PRO A 46 -0.93 -4.59 -23.74
N LYS A 47 -0.06 -4.65 -24.77
CA LYS A 47 0.39 -3.48 -25.56
C LYS A 47 -0.78 -2.59 -26.04
N ALA A 48 -1.90 -3.19 -26.47
CA ALA A 48 -3.10 -2.48 -26.95
C ALA A 48 -3.91 -1.77 -25.84
N MET A 49 -3.73 -2.14 -24.57
CA MET A 49 -4.52 -1.62 -23.44
C MET A 49 -3.70 -0.78 -22.46
N ARG A 50 -2.40 -0.55 -22.70
CA ARG A 50 -1.52 0.21 -21.80
C ARG A 50 -2.05 1.60 -21.46
N GLY A 51 -2.63 2.32 -22.44
CA GLY A 51 -3.23 3.64 -22.19
C GLY A 51 -4.44 3.59 -21.25
N ARG A 52 -5.27 2.54 -21.35
CA ARG A 52 -6.42 2.33 -20.45
C ARG A 52 -5.97 1.96 -19.04
N VAL A 53 -4.98 1.07 -18.92
CA VAL A 53 -4.42 0.70 -17.61
C VAL A 53 -3.73 1.90 -16.94
N ALA A 54 -2.99 2.72 -17.70
CA ALA A 54 -2.39 3.95 -17.18
C ALA A 54 -3.44 4.95 -16.67
N SER A 55 -4.58 5.10 -17.36
CA SER A 55 -5.67 5.97 -16.89
C SER A 55 -6.28 5.50 -15.56
N LEU A 56 -6.33 4.18 -15.31
CA LEU A 56 -6.80 3.62 -14.04
C LEU A 56 -5.82 3.89 -12.89
N MET A 57 -4.52 4.01 -13.16
CA MET A 57 -3.55 4.36 -12.12
C MET A 57 -3.80 5.77 -11.54
N GLN A 58 -4.42 6.68 -12.31
CA GLN A 58 -4.77 8.01 -11.84
C GLN A 58 -5.94 8.01 -10.84
N PHE A 59 -6.70 6.92 -10.73
CA PHE A 59 -7.69 6.78 -9.66
C PHE A 59 -7.05 6.57 -8.29
N TYR A 60 -5.80 6.09 -8.22
CA TYR A 60 -5.13 5.84 -6.96
C TYR A 60 -4.97 7.11 -6.10
N PRO A 61 -4.50 8.25 -6.62
CA PRO A 61 -4.53 9.54 -5.91
C PRO A 61 -5.93 9.98 -5.43
N ALA A 62 -6.98 9.71 -6.22
CA ALA A 62 -8.35 10.04 -5.83
C ALA A 62 -8.80 9.20 -4.62
N LEU A 63 -8.44 7.92 -4.59
CA LEU A 63 -8.70 7.03 -3.45
C LEU A 63 -7.90 7.42 -2.21
N ILE A 64 -6.65 7.89 -2.36
CA ILE A 64 -5.87 8.44 -1.25
C ILE A 64 -6.59 9.65 -0.62
N SER A 65 -7.11 10.54 -1.47
CA SER A 65 -7.86 11.72 -1.00
C SER A 65 -9.15 11.33 -0.27
N LEU A 66 -9.84 10.28 -0.73
CA LEU A 66 -11.00 9.75 -0.01
C LEU A 66 -10.58 9.16 1.34
N GLY A 67 -9.48 8.41 1.35
CA GLY A 67 -8.91 7.83 2.58
C GLY A 67 -8.52 8.90 3.60
N SER A 68 -7.95 10.02 3.17
CA SER A 68 -7.55 11.10 4.08
C SER A 68 -8.75 11.77 4.75
N VAL A 69 -9.90 11.90 4.05
CA VAL A 69 -11.15 12.38 4.66
C VAL A 69 -11.65 11.40 5.72
N VAL A 70 -11.69 10.11 5.41
CA VAL A 70 -12.15 9.07 6.36
C VAL A 70 -11.24 9.01 7.59
N VAL A 71 -9.92 9.05 7.38
CA VAL A 71 -8.94 9.04 8.47
C VAL A 71 -8.98 10.32 9.28
N GLY A 72 -9.20 11.48 8.64
CA GLY A 72 -9.34 12.76 9.33
C GLY A 72 -10.55 12.78 10.27
N ILE A 73 -11.72 12.40 9.78
CA ILE A 73 -12.94 12.27 10.60
C ILE A 73 -12.72 11.25 11.71
N GLY A 74 -12.08 10.12 11.41
CA GLY A 74 -11.74 9.11 12.41
C GLY A 74 -10.76 9.63 13.47
N ALA A 75 -9.77 10.44 13.08
CA ALA A 75 -8.81 11.03 14.00
C ALA A 75 -9.48 11.97 15.01
N ASP A 76 -10.49 12.72 14.58
CA ASP A 76 -11.26 13.60 15.47
C ASP A 76 -12.07 12.82 16.51
N LEU A 77 -12.61 11.64 16.14
CA LEU A 77 -13.49 10.84 17.01
C LEU A 77 -12.75 9.94 18.00
N MET A 78 -11.66 9.30 17.57
CA MET A 78 -10.94 8.27 18.36
C MET A 78 -9.46 8.60 18.60
N GLY A 79 -9.03 9.80 18.18
CA GLY A 79 -7.65 10.24 18.26
C GLY A 79 -6.76 9.63 17.17
N ALA A 80 -5.64 10.29 16.90
CA ALA A 80 -4.68 9.87 15.86
C ALA A 80 -4.19 8.44 16.05
N ARG A 81 -3.94 8.02 17.30
CA ARG A 81 -3.47 6.66 17.61
C ARG A 81 -4.53 5.59 17.35
N GLY A 82 -5.78 5.86 17.71
CA GLY A 82 -6.90 4.92 17.55
C GLY A 82 -7.20 4.62 16.08
N ILE A 83 -7.34 5.67 15.27
CA ILE A 83 -7.64 5.52 13.84
C ILE A 83 -6.47 4.87 13.06
N THR A 84 -5.23 5.16 13.46
CA THR A 84 -4.04 4.56 12.82
C THR A 84 -3.99 3.05 13.06
N LEU A 85 -4.26 2.60 14.29
CA LEU A 85 -4.33 1.16 14.58
C LEU A 85 -5.51 0.48 13.86
N ALA A 86 -6.67 1.13 13.79
CA ALA A 86 -7.83 0.60 13.08
C ALA A 86 -7.56 0.43 11.57
N THR A 87 -6.93 1.42 10.93
CA THR A 87 -6.58 1.37 9.50
C THR A 87 -5.48 0.35 9.21
N ILE A 88 -4.47 0.21 10.07
CA ILE A 88 -3.49 -0.87 10.00
C ILE A 88 -4.18 -2.24 10.06
N GLY A 89 -5.10 -2.43 11.01
CA GLY A 89 -5.85 -3.67 11.16
C GLY A 89 -6.67 -4.00 9.90
N ALA A 90 -7.39 -3.01 9.36
CA ALA A 90 -8.15 -3.15 8.12
C ALA A 90 -7.25 -3.52 6.93
N ALA A 91 -6.09 -2.88 6.80
CA ALA A 91 -5.13 -3.17 5.73
C ALA A 91 -4.56 -4.60 5.82
N LEU A 92 -4.27 -5.08 7.03
CA LEU A 92 -3.80 -6.45 7.25
C LEU A 92 -4.87 -7.49 6.89
N LEU A 93 -6.13 -7.25 7.30
CA LEU A 93 -7.25 -8.13 6.96
C LEU A 93 -7.50 -8.18 5.45
N ALA A 94 -7.49 -7.02 4.78
CA ALA A 94 -7.61 -6.94 3.33
C ALA A 94 -6.47 -7.68 2.62
N GLY A 95 -5.23 -7.50 3.08
CA GLY A 95 -4.07 -8.22 2.55
C GLY A 95 -4.17 -9.74 2.74
N ALA A 96 -4.57 -10.19 3.92
CA ALA A 96 -4.79 -11.62 4.21
C ALA A 96 -5.89 -12.20 3.32
N PHE A 97 -7.01 -11.50 3.19
CA PHE A 97 -8.11 -11.88 2.30
C PHE A 97 -7.66 -11.99 0.85
N MET A 98 -6.84 -11.05 0.37
CA MET A 98 -6.29 -11.07 -0.99
C MET A 98 -5.37 -12.26 -1.24
N ILE A 99 -4.52 -12.63 -0.26
CA ILE A 99 -3.65 -13.80 -0.37
C ILE A 99 -4.47 -15.10 -0.45
N VAL A 100 -5.53 -15.21 0.34
CA VAL A 100 -6.40 -16.40 0.36
C VAL A 100 -7.20 -16.53 -0.95
N THR A 101 -7.72 -15.42 -1.46
CA THR A 101 -8.59 -15.41 -2.65
C THR A 101 -7.82 -15.45 -3.97
N ALA A 102 -6.59 -14.90 -4.01
CA ALA A 102 -5.80 -14.77 -5.22
C ALA A 102 -4.38 -15.33 -5.05
N PRO A 103 -4.21 -16.66 -4.86
CA PRO A 103 -2.91 -17.31 -4.69
C PRO A 103 -2.00 -17.14 -5.91
N GLN A 104 -2.57 -16.81 -7.08
CA GLN A 104 -1.86 -16.50 -8.32
C GLN A 104 -0.90 -15.30 -8.18
N LEU A 105 -1.13 -14.40 -7.22
CA LEU A 105 -0.24 -13.26 -6.96
C LEU A 105 1.09 -13.69 -6.31
N SER A 106 1.09 -14.82 -5.59
CA SER A 106 2.30 -15.34 -4.92
C SER A 106 3.31 -15.98 -5.89
N THR A 107 2.86 -16.34 -7.09
CA THR A 107 3.67 -17.00 -8.12
C THR A 107 4.12 -16.04 -9.23
N LEU A 108 3.73 -14.76 -9.19
CA LEU A 108 4.18 -13.73 -10.12
C LEU A 108 5.66 -13.41 -9.88
N ARG A 109 6.56 -14.13 -10.56
CA ARG A 109 7.97 -13.75 -10.68
C ARG A 109 8.09 -12.71 -11.80
N ALA A 110 8.90 -11.67 -11.57
CA ALA A 110 9.17 -10.65 -12.58
C ALA A 110 9.66 -11.22 -13.93
N SER A 111 10.35 -12.37 -13.88
CA SER A 111 10.84 -13.08 -15.07
C SER A 111 9.74 -13.71 -15.94
N THR A 112 8.60 -14.11 -15.37
CA THR A 112 7.51 -14.76 -16.12
C THR A 112 6.62 -13.75 -16.83
N LEU A 113 6.55 -12.51 -16.35
CA LEU A 113 5.78 -11.43 -16.98
C LEU A 113 6.48 -10.88 -18.23
N GLN A 114 7.82 -10.85 -18.25
CA GLN A 114 8.59 -10.41 -19.41
C GLN A 114 8.40 -11.36 -20.62
N SER A 115 8.36 -12.68 -20.38
CA SER A 115 8.14 -13.71 -21.41
C SER A 115 6.73 -13.72 -22.01
N LYS A 116 5.72 -13.16 -21.33
CA LYS A 116 4.32 -13.14 -21.80
C LYS A 116 3.94 -11.85 -22.54
N ALA A 117 4.85 -10.87 -22.56
CA ALA A 117 4.68 -9.55 -23.18
C ALA A 117 5.41 -9.40 -24.53
N GLU A 118 6.26 -10.37 -24.89
CA GLU A 118 6.78 -10.57 -26.25
C GLU A 118 5.71 -11.22 -27.13
#